data_AF-D6RIG9-F1
#
_entry.id   AF-D6RIG9-F1
#
_cell.length_a   1.000
_cell.length_b   1.000
_cell.length_c   1.000
_cell.angle_alpha   90.00
_cell.angle_beta   90.00
_cell.angle_gamma   90.00
#
_symmetry.space_group_name_H-M   'P 1'
#
loop_
_entity.id
_entity.type
_entity.pdbx_description
1 polymer ?
#
loop_
_entity_poly.entity_id
_entity_poly.type
_entity_poly.pdbx_seq_one_letter_code
_entity_poly.pdbx_strand_id
1 'polypeptide(L)' 'MALDVKSRAKRYEKLDFLGEGQFATVYKARDKNTNQIVAIKKIKLGHRSEAKDGINRTALREIKLLQELSHPNIIAP' A
#
# COMPACT_ATOMS: atom_id res chain seq x y z
N MET A 1 -18.39 6.78 -14.64
CA MET A 1 -17.53 5.62 -15.01
C MET A 1 -16.81 5.17 -13.75
N ALA A 2 -17.43 4.27 -12.98
CA ALA A 2 -16.87 3.81 -11.72
C ALA A 2 -15.61 2.99 -12.03
N LEU A 3 -14.44 3.50 -11.66
CA LEU A 3 -13.18 2.77 -11.75
C LEU A 3 -13.35 1.47 -10.96
N ASP A 4 -13.37 0.35 -11.69
CA ASP A 4 -13.59 -0.97 -11.12
C ASP A 4 -12.42 -1.33 -10.18
N VAL A 5 -12.60 -1.06 -8.89
CA VAL A 5 -11.65 -1.40 -7.82
C VAL A 5 -11.38 -2.92 -7.79
N LYS A 6 -12.29 -3.75 -8.33
CA LYS A 6 -12.08 -5.20 -8.42
C LYS A 6 -10.99 -5.59 -9.42
N SER A 7 -10.78 -4.83 -10.51
CA SER A 7 -9.75 -5.11 -11.52
C SER A 7 -8.32 -4.97 -10.99
N ARG A 8 -8.06 -3.97 -10.12
CA ARG A 8 -6.72 -3.76 -9.52
C ARG A 8 -6.33 -4.85 -8.53
N ALA A 9 -7.30 -5.45 -7.83
CA ALA A 9 -7.04 -6.58 -6.93
C ALA A 9 -6.48 -7.82 -7.67
N LYS A 10 -6.63 -7.89 -8.99
CA LYS A 10 -6.03 -8.94 -9.81
C LYS A 10 -4.59 -8.65 -10.23
N ARG A 11 -3.98 -7.49 -9.98
CA ARG A 11 -2.58 -7.24 -10.40
C ARG A 11 -1.58 -7.97 -9.51
N TYR A 12 -1.81 -7.97 -8.21
CA TYR A 12 -0.86 -8.53 -7.25
C TYR A 12 -1.34 -9.87 -6.71
N GLU A 13 -0.46 -10.86 -6.75
CA GLU A 13 -0.64 -12.15 -6.07
C GLU A 13 -0.01 -12.07 -4.69
N LYS A 14 -0.81 -12.23 -3.64
CA LYS A 14 -0.32 -12.24 -2.26
C LYS A 14 0.42 -13.56 -2.00
N LEU A 15 1.68 -13.47 -1.57
CA LEU A 15 2.53 -14.63 -1.32
C LEU A 15 2.66 -14.96 0.17
N ASP A 16 3.04 -13.97 0.99
CA ASP A 16 3.36 -14.22 2.40
C ASP A 16 3.04 -13.01 3.29
N PHE A 17 2.93 -13.24 4.59
CA PHE A 17 2.87 -12.20 5.60
C PHE A 17 4.29 -11.77 6.00
N LEU A 18 4.54 -10.46 6.02
CA LEU A 18 5.85 -9.91 6.42
C LEU A 18 5.81 -9.30 7.81
N GLY A 19 4.68 -8.71 8.21
CA GLY A 19 4.58 -8.10 9.53
C GLY A 19 3.36 -7.22 9.69
N GLU A 20 3.08 -6.87 10.94
CA GLU A 20 1.98 -5.99 11.32
C GLU A 20 2.50 -4.86 12.20
N GLY A 21 2.24 -3.62 11.79
CA GLY A 21 2.48 -2.44 12.59
C GLY A 21 1.18 -1.85 13.11
N GLN A 22 1.29 -0.78 13.91
CA GLN A 22 0.15 -0.06 14.46
C GLN A 22 -0.82 0.42 13.36
N PHE A 23 -0.29 0.91 12.24
CA PHE A 23 -1.09 1.57 11.18
C PHE A 23 -1.30 0.74 9.92
N ALA A 24 -0.57 -0.37 9.74
CA ALA A 24 -0.64 -1.16 8.50
C ALA A 24 -0.22 -2.61 8.71
N THR A 25 -0.70 -3.47 7.81
CA THR A 25 -0.20 -4.84 7.66
C THR A 25 0.58 -4.97 6.35
N VAL A 26 1.76 -5.58 6.39
CA VAL A 26 2.65 -5.71 5.24
C VAL A 26 2.65 -7.16 4.76
N TYR A 27 2.48 -7.33 3.45
CA TYR A 27 2.50 -8.63 2.79
C TYR A 27 3.53 -8.66 1.67
N LYS A 28 4.20 -9.79 1.51
CA LYS A 28 4.95 -10.10 0.31
C LYS A 28 3.96 -10.44 -0.79
N ALA A 29 4.16 -9.88 -1.97
CA ALA A 29 3.33 -10.16 -3.13
C ALA A 29 4.19 -10.25 -4.40
N ARG A 30 3.65 -10.85 -5.44
CA ARG A 30 4.17 -10.81 -6.80
C ARG A 30 3.31 -9.89 -7.64
N ASP A 31 3.90 -8.91 -8.30
CA ASP A 31 3.23 -8.18 -9.37
C ASP A 31 3.14 -9.08 -10.60
N LYS A 32 1.93 -9.47 -11.02
CA LYS A 32 1.74 -10.40 -12.13
C LYS A 32 2.06 -9.79 -13.49
N ASN A 33 2.20 -8.48 -13.59
CA ASN A 33 2.56 -7.81 -14.84
C ASN A 33 4.08 -7.80 -15.05
N THR A 34 4.86 -7.61 -13.98
CA THR A 34 6.32 -7.49 -14.03
C THR A 34 7.05 -8.73 -13.50
N ASN A 35 6.32 -9.66 -12.88
CA ASN A 35 6.82 -10.80 -12.10
C ASN A 35 7.75 -10.42 -10.94
N GLN A 36 7.82 -9.15 -10.55
CA GLN A 36 8.65 -8.69 -9.46
C GLN A 36 8.03 -8.99 -8.09
N ILE A 37 8.89 -9.29 -7.12
CA ILE A 37 8.51 -9.41 -5.71
C ILE A 37 8.42 -8.00 -5.11
N VAL A 38 7.26 -7.69 -4.53
CA VAL A 38 6.95 -6.39 -3.93
C VAL A 38 6.38 -6.56 -2.52
N ALA A 39 6.42 -5.49 -1.74
CA ALA A 39 5.75 -5.41 -0.45
C ALA A 39 4.46 -4.59 -0.57
N ILE A 40 3.33 -5.15 -0.14
CA ILE A 40 2.04 -4.45 -0.09
C ILE A 40 1.78 -4.00 1.34
N LYS A 41 1.83 -2.69 1.57
CA LYS A 41 1.45 -2.04 2.84
C LYS A 41 -0.05 -1.76 2.84
N LYS A 42 -0.85 -2.64 3.45
CA LYS A 42 -2.30 -2.45 3.60
C LYS A 42 -2.58 -1.58 4.82
N ILE A 43 -2.99 -0.33 4.58
CA ILE A 43 -3.33 0.62 5.64
C ILE A 43 -4.58 0.16 6.40
N LYS A 44 -4.51 0.18 7.73
CA LYS A 44 -5.66 -0.07 8.60
C LYS A 44 -6.50 1.21 8.63
N LEU A 45 -7.74 1.12 8.15
CA LEU A 45 -8.76 2.11 8.44
C LEU A 45 -9.17 1.82 9.88
N GLY A 46 -8.80 2.69 10.84
CA GLY A 46 -9.02 2.42 12.26
C GLY A 46 -10.50 2.46 12.66
N HIS A 47 -10.80 2.88 13.90
CA HIS A 47 -12.18 2.88 14.40
C HIS A 47 -13.11 3.77 13.55
N ARG A 48 -14.42 3.51 13.63
CA ARG A 48 -15.48 4.12 12.80
C ARG A 48 -15.44 5.66 12.75
N SER A 49 -14.83 6.31 13.74
CA SER A 49 -14.55 7.75 13.80
C SER A 49 -13.45 8.20 12.84
N GLU A 50 -12.35 7.46 12.72
CA GLU A 50 -11.24 7.75 11.78
C GLU A 50 -11.63 7.41 10.34
N ALA A 51 -12.49 6.41 10.15
CA ALA A 51 -13.03 6.06 8.83
C ALA A 51 -13.90 7.18 8.22
N LYS A 52 -14.47 8.08 9.03
CA LYS A 52 -15.21 9.26 8.53
C LYS A 52 -14.28 10.30 7.89
N ASP A 53 -13.01 10.35 8.31
CA ASP A 53 -11.99 11.25 7.75
C ASP A 53 -11.32 10.70 6.47
N GLY A 54 -11.70 9.49 6.04
CA GLY A 54 -11.22 8.88 4.82
C GLY A 54 -9.81 8.29 4.96
N ILE A 55 -8.94 8.56 3.99
CA ILE A 55 -7.56 8.05 3.99
C ILE A 55 -6.75 8.82 5.04
N ASN A 56 -6.06 8.08 5.93
CA ASN A 56 -5.20 8.68 6.94
C ASN A 56 -4.19 9.66 6.30
N ARG A 57 -4.21 10.93 6.72
CA ARG A 57 -3.34 11.99 6.20
C ARG A 57 -1.86 11.66 6.30
N THR A 58 -1.46 10.90 7.32
CA THR A 58 -0.09 10.41 7.48
C THR A 58 0.31 9.49 6.33
N ALA A 59 -0.57 8.60 5.90
CA ALA A 59 -0.31 7.72 4.76
C ALA A 59 -0.21 8.50 3.44
N LEU A 60 -1.05 9.53 3.25
CA LEU A 60 -0.93 10.42 2.08
C LEU A 60 0.40 11.17 2.07
N ARG A 61 0.86 11.64 3.23
CA ARG A 61 2.15 12.31 3.37
C ARG A 61 3.32 11.37 3.05
N GLU A 62 3.30 10.14 3.55
CA GLU A 62 4.30 9.12 3.22
C GLU A 62 4.38 8.89 1.71
N ILE A 63 3.24 8.65 1.05
CA ILE A 63 3.20 8.40 -0.41
C ILE A 63 3.79 9.60 -1.17
N LYS A 64 3.37 10.83 -0.83
CA LYS A 64 3.84 12.03 -1.50
C LYS A 64 5.35 12.21 -1.36
N LEU A 65 5.88 12.04 -0.14
CA LEU A 65 7.32 12.16 0.11
C LEU A 65 8.11 11.09 -0.65
N LEU A 66 7.65 9.83 -0.65
CA LEU A 66 8.33 8.75 -1.38
C LEU A 66 8.25 8.93 -2.91
N GLN A 67 7.20 9.56 -3.43
CA GLN A 67 7.09 9.88 -4.86
C GLN A 67 8.04 11.00 -5.32
N GLU A 68 8.36 11.93 -4.43
CA GLU A 68 9.24 13.07 -4.72
C GLU A 68 10.73 12.76 -4.47
N LEU A 69 11.03 11.70 -3.70
CA LEU A 69 12.38 11.30 -3.34
C LEU A 69 12.92 10.20 -4.26
N SER A 70 14.11 10.43 -4.83
CA SER A 70 14.86 9.43 -5.59
C SER A 70 16.32 9.40 -5.12
N HIS A 71 16.65 8.40 -4.31
CA HIS A 71 17.98 8.25 -3.73
C HIS A 71 18.27 6.77 -3.46
N PRO A 72 19.49 6.25 -3.70
CA PRO A 72 19.81 4.82 -3.56
C PRO A 72 19.56 4.24 -2.17
N ASN A 73 19.61 5.07 -1.12
CA ASN A 73 19.36 4.67 0.27
C ASN A 73 17.95 5.00 0.78
N ILE A 74 17.03 5.41 -0.10
CA ILE A 74 15.64 5.68 0.24
C ILE A 74 14.77 4.70 -0.53
N ILE A 75 13.76 4.14 0.14
CA ILE A 75 12.83 3.21 -0.49
C ILE A 75 12.01 3.91 -1.56
N ALA A 76 11.93 3.31 -2.75
CA ALA A 76 11.13 3.83 -3.85
C ALA A 76 9.69 3.27 -3.79
N PRO A 77 8.69 4.03 -4.29
CA PRO A 77 7.30 3.61 -4.36
C PRO A 77 7.02 2.53 -5.43
#